data_AF-A0AAD4QRE9-F1
#
_entry.id   AF-A0AAD4QRE9-F1
#
_cell.length_a   1.000
_cell.length_b   1.000
_cell.length_c   1.000
_cell.angle_alpha   90.00
_cell.angle_beta   90.00
_cell.angle_gamma   90.00
#
_symmetry.space_group_name_H-M   'P 1'
#
loop_
_entity.id
_entity.type
_entity.pdbx_description
1 polymer ?
#
loop_
_entity_poly.entity_id
_entity_poly.type
_entity_poly.pdbx_seq_one_letter_code
_entity_poly.pdbx_strand_id
1 'polypeptide(L)'
;MAIAIKSKHEVIVKFTRRYFPHFHEFCVRDGLAPELLGYGYGWHVVMIEWIDNEESKIECYLSKYLGKWLKDFRQLVGAFHRKGWVHGDPRDAILIINKKNPKKIMLVDFDWGGDLISGPVWYPTALLHGELVRGVRMIYGSRRTKERDDSFLEFTLGKLQGEEETRMDIS
;
A
#
# COMPACT_ATOMS: atom_id res chain seq x y z
N MET A 1 -4.11 -2.11 -15.99
CA MET A 1 -5.38 -2.75 -16.38
C MET A 1 -5.47 -4.06 -15.60
N ALA A 2 -6.52 -4.25 -14.82
CA ALA A 2 -6.79 -5.52 -14.16
C ALA A 2 -7.88 -6.26 -14.93
N ILE A 3 -7.72 -7.57 -15.14
CA ILE A 3 -8.72 -8.42 -15.77
C ILE A 3 -9.14 -9.46 -14.73
N ALA A 4 -10.44 -9.53 -14.43
CA ALA A 4 -11.00 -10.61 -13.62
C ALA A 4 -11.32 -11.80 -14.55
N ILE A 5 -10.76 -12.98 -14.26
CA ILE A 5 -11.06 -14.22 -15.00
C ILE A 5 -11.98 -15.07 -14.13
N LYS A 6 -13.16 -15.44 -14.66
CA LYS A 6 -14.13 -16.25 -13.92
C LYS A 6 -13.69 -17.72 -13.89
N SER A 7 -13.09 -18.15 -12.78
CA SER A 7 -12.88 -19.56 -12.41
C SER A 7 -13.73 -19.88 -11.16
N LYS A 8 -13.67 -21.09 -10.59
CA LYS A 8 -14.34 -21.39 -9.30
C LYS A 8 -13.86 -20.51 -8.14
N HIS A 9 -12.71 -19.85 -8.31
CA HIS A 9 -12.18 -18.82 -7.43
C HIS A 9 -11.94 -17.54 -8.23
N GLU A 10 -12.45 -16.42 -7.73
CA GLU A 10 -12.15 -15.10 -8.28
C GLU A 10 -10.73 -14.70 -7.90
N VAL A 11 -10.01 -14.08 -8.83
CA VAL A 11 -8.63 -13.62 -8.63
C VAL A 11 -8.45 -12.26 -9.28
N ILE A 12 -7.54 -11.46 -8.72
CA ILE A 12 -7.13 -10.18 -9.31
C ILE A 12 -5.85 -10.44 -10.11
N VAL A 13 -5.87 -10.15 -11.41
CA VAL A 13 -4.67 -10.17 -12.26
C VAL A 13 -4.24 -8.74 -12.55
N LYS A 14 -3.05 -8.34 -12.08
CA LYS A 14 -2.45 -7.03 -12.35
C LYS A 14 -1.24 -7.17 -13.28
N PHE A 15 -1.21 -6.33 -14.30
CA PHE A 15 -0.05 -6.15 -15.19
C PHE A 15 0.67 -4.85 -14.81
N THR A 16 1.95 -4.92 -14.47
CA THR A 16 2.74 -3.75 -14.07
C THR A 16 4.19 -3.82 -14.55
N ARG A 17 4.84 -2.67 -14.62
CA ARG A 17 6.27 -2.56 -15.01
C ARG A 17 7.22 -2.69 -13.83
N ARG A 18 6.71 -2.52 -12.61
CA ARG A 18 7.47 -2.66 -11.37
C ARG A 18 6.61 -3.38 -10.35
N TYR A 19 7.20 -4.35 -9.67
CA TYR A 19 6.56 -5.06 -8.59
C TYR A 19 7.60 -5.52 -7.59
N PHE A 20 7.33 -5.41 -6.29
CA PHE A 20 8.22 -5.93 -5.26
C PHE A 20 7.63 -7.19 -4.60
N PRO A 21 7.77 -8.38 -5.21
CA PRO A 21 7.09 -9.60 -4.74
C PRO A 21 7.55 -10.02 -3.34
N HIS A 22 8.84 -9.89 -3.01
CA HIS A 22 9.34 -10.23 -1.67
C HIS A 22 8.74 -9.37 -0.56
N PHE A 23 8.44 -8.09 -0.86
CA PHE A 23 7.75 -7.23 0.10
C PHE A 23 6.28 -7.62 0.22
N HIS A 24 5.61 -7.95 -0.88
CA HIS A 24 4.25 -8.49 -0.82
C HIS A 24 4.17 -9.76 0.04
N GLU A 25 5.02 -10.76 -0.24
CA GLU A 25 5.09 -12.01 0.52
C GLU A 25 5.40 -11.77 2.00
N PHE A 26 6.23 -10.77 2.31
CA PHE A 26 6.50 -10.38 3.70
C PHE A 26 5.23 -9.94 4.41
N CYS A 27 4.39 -9.11 3.79
CA CYS A 27 3.12 -8.68 4.37
C CYS A 27 2.09 -9.81 4.46
N VAL A 28 2.09 -10.75 3.49
CA VAL A 28 1.19 -11.92 3.49
C VAL A 28 1.41 -12.80 4.72
N ARG A 29 2.66 -13.03 5.14
CA ARG A 29 2.99 -13.90 6.30
C ARG A 29 2.30 -13.48 7.59
N ASP A 30 2.08 -12.17 7.76
CA ASP A 30 1.40 -11.62 8.94
C ASP A 30 -0.11 -11.39 8.71
N GLY A 31 -0.63 -11.78 7.54
CA GLY A 31 -2.00 -11.53 7.09
C GLY A 31 -2.30 -10.04 6.96
N LEU A 32 -1.30 -9.26 6.54
CA LEU A 32 -1.35 -7.80 6.33
C LEU A 32 -1.34 -7.44 4.84
N ALA A 33 -1.41 -8.44 3.96
CA ALA A 33 -1.61 -8.27 2.53
C ALA A 33 -2.34 -9.51 1.99
N PRO A 34 -2.93 -9.41 0.80
CA PRO A 34 -3.67 -10.52 0.23
C PRO A 34 -2.74 -11.58 -0.33
N GLU A 35 -3.14 -12.85 -0.34
CA GLU A 35 -2.30 -13.92 -0.87
C GLU A 35 -1.82 -13.64 -2.32
N LEU A 36 -0.51 -13.78 -2.52
CA LEU A 36 0.12 -13.77 -3.85
C LEU A 36 0.00 -15.17 -4.45
N LEU A 37 -0.98 -15.35 -5.33
CA LEU A 37 -1.30 -16.64 -5.96
C LEU A 37 -0.35 -17.01 -7.10
N GLY A 38 0.32 -16.00 -7.69
CA GLY A 38 1.26 -16.22 -8.79
C GLY A 38 1.97 -14.95 -9.23
N TYR A 39 3.19 -15.12 -9.74
CA TYR A 39 4.04 -14.02 -10.22
C TYR A 39 4.84 -14.43 -11.46
N GLY A 40 4.71 -13.66 -12.54
CA GLY A 40 5.44 -13.84 -13.81
C GLY A 40 6.42 -12.71 -14.13
N TYR A 41 7.47 -13.03 -14.89
CA TYR A 41 8.53 -12.09 -15.31
C TYR A 41 8.31 -11.55 -16.75
N GLY A 42 8.93 -10.40 -17.05
CA GLY A 42 8.74 -9.64 -18.31
C GLY A 42 7.94 -8.37 -18.05
N TRP A 43 6.72 -8.30 -18.56
CA TRP A 43 5.69 -7.54 -17.86
C TRP A 43 5.33 -8.30 -16.59
N HIS A 44 5.36 -7.67 -15.42
CA HIS A 44 4.99 -8.36 -14.20
C HIS A 44 3.51 -8.70 -14.27
N VAL A 45 3.22 -10.00 -14.29
CA VAL A 45 1.87 -10.54 -14.15
C VAL A 45 1.74 -10.98 -12.70
N VAL A 46 0.91 -10.27 -11.95
CA VAL A 46 0.70 -10.51 -10.53
C VAL A 46 -0.70 -11.05 -10.35
N MET A 47 -0.82 -12.26 -9.81
CA MET A 47 -2.10 -12.89 -9.47
C MET A 47 -2.27 -12.82 -7.96
N ILE A 48 -3.34 -12.17 -7.51
CA ILE A 48 -3.62 -11.89 -6.10
C ILE A 48 -4.99 -12.47 -5.76
N GLU A 49 -5.18 -12.95 -4.54
CA GLU A 49 -6.50 -13.38 -4.08
C GLU A 49 -7.56 -12.27 -4.28
N TRP A 50 -8.77 -12.68 -4.61
CA TRP A 50 -9.90 -11.77 -4.56
C TRP A 50 -10.31 -11.51 -3.12
N ILE A 51 -10.51 -10.24 -2.80
CA ILE A 51 -10.88 -9.81 -1.45
C ILE A 51 -12.28 -9.26 -1.55
N ASP A 52 -13.20 -9.94 -0.87
CA ASP A 52 -14.56 -9.46 -0.70
C ASP A 52 -14.55 -8.23 0.23
N ASN A 53 -14.47 -7.07 -0.41
CA ASN A 53 -14.49 -5.75 0.21
C ASN A 53 -15.69 -4.92 -0.26
N GLU A 54 -16.60 -5.48 -1.06
CA GLU A 54 -17.82 -4.78 -1.48
C GLU A 54 -18.52 -4.25 -0.23
N GLU A 55 -18.91 -2.99 -0.17
CA GLU A 55 -19.53 -2.35 1.01
C GLU A 55 -18.66 -2.22 2.29
N SER A 56 -17.48 -2.84 2.37
CA SER A 56 -16.57 -2.69 3.53
C SER A 56 -15.74 -1.42 3.45
N LYS A 57 -16.43 -0.31 3.70
CA LYS A 57 -15.83 0.99 3.93
C LYS A 57 -15.04 0.97 5.24
N ILE A 58 -13.82 1.51 5.22
CA ILE A 58 -12.96 1.63 6.42
C ILE A 58 -13.75 2.34 7.54
N GLU A 59 -14.53 3.35 7.17
CA GLU A 59 -15.37 4.17 8.03
C GLU A 59 -16.36 3.36 8.86
N CYS A 60 -16.88 2.24 8.33
CA CYS A 60 -17.82 1.38 9.04
C CYS A 60 -17.21 0.66 10.26
N TYR A 61 -15.87 0.59 10.32
CA TYR A 61 -15.14 -0.18 11.33
C TYR A 61 -14.18 0.66 12.18
N LEU A 62 -13.99 1.95 11.84
CA LEU A 62 -13.10 2.86 12.56
C LEU A 62 -13.35 2.86 14.07
N SER A 63 -14.61 3.05 14.50
CA SER A 63 -14.96 3.12 15.92
C SER A 63 -14.57 1.87 16.73
N LYS A 64 -14.47 0.71 16.07
CA LYS A 64 -14.18 -0.57 16.72
C LYS A 64 -12.71 -0.94 16.68
N TYR A 65 -12.00 -0.63 15.60
CA TYR A 65 -10.66 -1.16 15.35
C TYR A 65 -9.58 -0.09 15.13
N LEU A 66 -9.90 1.21 15.11
CA LEU A 66 -8.95 2.29 14.85
C LEU A 66 -7.66 2.15 15.66
N GLY A 67 -7.74 2.06 17.00
CA GLY A 67 -6.55 1.94 17.84
C GLY A 67 -5.65 0.75 17.50
N LYS A 68 -6.26 -0.38 17.09
CA LYS A 68 -5.51 -1.56 16.63
C LYS A 68 -4.88 -1.30 15.27
N TRP A 69 -5.62 -0.74 14.32
CA TRP A 69 -5.13 -0.45 12.98
C TRP A 69 -3.97 0.55 12.98
N LEU A 70 -4.07 1.64 13.75
CA LEU A 70 -2.99 2.62 13.89
C LEU A 70 -1.70 1.95 14.40
N LYS A 71 -1.83 1.09 15.42
CA LYS A 71 -0.70 0.34 15.99
C LYS A 71 -0.12 -0.65 14.98
N ASP A 72 -0.95 -1.47 14.36
CA ASP A 72 -0.53 -2.50 13.41
C ASP A 72 0.16 -1.85 12.18
N PHE A 73 -0.37 -0.72 11.69
CA PHE A 73 0.20 -0.04 10.53
C PHE A 73 1.58 0.55 10.84
N ARG A 74 1.73 1.25 11.97
CA ARG A 74 3.03 1.75 12.45
C ARG A 74 4.05 0.62 12.61
N GLN A 75 3.62 -0.52 13.16
CA GLN A 75 4.49 -1.69 13.34
C GLN A 75 4.92 -2.28 11.99
N LEU A 76 4.00 -2.37 11.02
CA LEU A 76 4.29 -2.85 9.67
C LEU A 76 5.32 -1.96 8.97
N VAL A 77 5.11 -0.63 8.96
CA VAL A 77 6.04 0.34 8.36
C VAL A 77 7.43 0.22 8.98
N GLY A 78 7.51 0.24 10.32
CA GLY A 78 8.78 0.04 11.01
C GLY A 78 9.43 -1.32 10.68
N ALA A 79 8.65 -2.37 10.45
CA ALA A 79 9.18 -3.70 10.15
C ALA A 79 9.84 -3.80 8.78
N PHE A 80 9.22 -3.26 7.73
CA PHE A 80 9.86 -3.26 6.40
C PHE A 80 10.98 -2.22 6.31
N HIS A 81 10.90 -1.10 7.03
CA HIS A 81 12.00 -0.14 7.15
C HIS A 81 13.26 -0.75 7.78
N ARG A 82 13.12 -1.61 8.79
CA ARG A 82 14.26 -2.33 9.40
C ARG A 82 14.96 -3.28 8.42
N LYS A 83 14.27 -3.72 7.36
CA LYS A 83 14.85 -4.50 6.25
C LYS A 83 15.51 -3.65 5.17
N GLY A 84 15.50 -2.32 5.32
CA GLY A 84 15.96 -1.40 4.29
C GLY A 84 14.94 -1.16 3.18
N TRP A 85 13.69 -1.61 3.35
CA TRP A 85 12.66 -1.45 2.33
C TRP A 85 11.84 -0.19 2.56
N VAL A 86 11.22 0.30 1.50
CA VAL A 86 10.22 1.38 1.50
C VAL A 86 9.02 0.97 0.67
N HIS A 87 7.83 1.41 1.06
CA HIS A 87 6.61 1.26 0.26
C HIS A 87 6.53 2.29 -0.85
N GLY A 88 6.97 3.52 -0.58
CA GLY A 88 6.88 4.64 -1.51
C GLY A 88 5.50 5.28 -1.58
N ASP A 89 4.45 4.68 -1.03
CA ASP A 89 3.12 5.30 -1.02
C ASP A 89 2.16 4.72 0.05
N PRO A 90 2.51 4.71 1.35
CA PRO A 90 1.66 4.11 2.39
C PRO A 90 0.48 5.02 2.77
N ARG A 91 -0.32 5.44 1.79
CA ARG A 91 -1.54 6.25 1.97
C ARG A 91 -2.79 5.41 2.21
N ASP A 92 -3.86 6.04 2.69
CA ASP A 92 -5.14 5.37 2.94
C ASP A 92 -5.76 4.70 1.70
N ALA A 93 -5.47 5.24 0.50
CA ALA A 93 -5.93 4.67 -0.77
C ALA A 93 -5.41 3.25 -1.06
N ILE A 94 -4.33 2.82 -0.40
CA ILE A 94 -3.76 1.48 -0.54
C ILE A 94 -4.12 0.55 0.63
N LEU A 95 -5.01 0.99 1.52
CA LEU A 95 -5.55 0.19 2.61
C LEU A 95 -6.90 -0.39 2.24
N ILE A 96 -7.09 -1.67 2.53
CA ILE A 96 -8.37 -2.36 2.33
C ILE A 96 -8.74 -3.20 3.56
N ILE A 97 -10.05 -3.43 3.73
CA ILE A 97 -10.61 -4.25 4.80
C ILE A 97 -11.25 -5.50 4.19
N ASN A 98 -10.87 -6.67 4.72
CA ASN A 98 -11.55 -7.92 4.42
C ASN A 98 -12.76 -8.08 5.36
N LYS A 99 -13.99 -8.18 4.79
CA LYS A 99 -15.24 -8.39 5.53
C LYS A 99 -15.19 -9.54 6.55
N LYS A 100 -14.48 -10.62 6.21
CA LYS A 100 -14.36 -11.82 7.05
C LYS A 100 -13.44 -11.60 8.24
N ASN A 101 -12.56 -10.61 8.18
CA ASN A 101 -11.60 -10.32 9.23
C ASN A 101 -11.32 -8.81 9.38
N PRO A 102 -12.32 -7.99 9.77
CA PRO A 102 -12.20 -6.54 9.76
C PRO A 102 -11.23 -6.00 10.84
N LYS A 103 -10.71 -6.87 11.72
CA LYS A 103 -9.74 -6.48 12.76
C LYS A 103 -8.34 -6.21 12.20
N LYS A 104 -8.07 -6.56 10.93
CA LYS A 104 -6.79 -6.32 10.25
C LYS A 104 -7.03 -5.43 9.04
N ILE A 105 -6.20 -4.40 8.90
CA ILE A 105 -6.02 -3.70 7.61
C ILE A 105 -5.10 -4.55 6.73
N MET A 106 -5.34 -4.53 5.43
CA MET A 106 -4.46 -5.13 4.45
C MET A 106 -3.88 -4.05 3.55
N LEU A 107 -2.59 -4.18 3.26
CA LEU A 107 -1.83 -3.33 2.37
C LEU A 107 -1.89 -3.87 0.94
N VAL A 108 -2.12 -3.00 -0.03
CA VAL A 108 -2.01 -3.31 -1.46
C VAL A 108 -1.05 -2.35 -2.16
N ASP A 109 -0.86 -2.57 -3.46
CA ASP A 109 -0.04 -1.74 -4.35
C ASP A 109 1.47 -1.67 -4.05
N PHE A 110 2.13 -2.84 -4.10
CA PHE A 110 3.57 -3.01 -3.94
C PHE A 110 4.43 -2.55 -5.14
N ASP A 111 3.88 -1.80 -6.09
CA ASP A 111 4.57 -1.38 -7.33
C ASP A 111 5.61 -0.29 -7.06
N TRP A 112 5.37 0.47 -6.01
CA TRP A 112 6.22 1.54 -5.49
C TRP A 112 7.20 1.04 -4.43
N GLY A 113 7.15 -0.25 -4.11
CA GLY A 113 8.08 -0.88 -3.18
C GLY A 113 9.51 -0.85 -3.69
N GLY A 114 10.47 -0.75 -2.78
CA GLY A 114 11.89 -0.77 -3.15
C GLY A 114 12.80 -1.18 -2.01
N ASP A 115 13.95 -1.77 -2.36
CA ASP A 115 15.02 -2.11 -1.43
C ASP A 115 16.15 -1.06 -1.52
N LEU A 116 16.30 -0.25 -0.47
CA LEU A 116 17.33 0.78 -0.38
C LEU A 116 18.75 0.21 -0.21
N ILE A 117 18.88 -1.05 0.21
CA ILE A 117 20.18 -1.73 0.32
C ILE A 117 20.69 -2.06 -1.09
N SER A 118 19.80 -2.51 -1.97
CA SER A 118 20.11 -2.78 -3.39
C SER A 118 20.37 -1.52 -4.21
N GLY A 119 19.99 -0.34 -3.72
CA GLY A 119 20.30 0.95 -4.33
C GLY A 119 19.19 1.99 -4.18
N PRO A 120 19.39 3.21 -4.72
CA PRO A 120 18.38 4.24 -4.69
C PRO A 120 17.17 3.85 -5.56
N VAL A 121 15.98 4.06 -5.00
CA VAL A 121 14.70 3.80 -5.66
C VAL A 121 13.94 5.10 -5.90
N TRP A 122 13.29 5.23 -7.06
CA TRP A 122 12.74 6.49 -7.56
C TRP A 122 11.27 6.36 -7.95
N TYR A 123 10.48 7.42 -7.77
CA TYR A 123 9.14 7.51 -8.35
C TYR A 123 9.23 7.55 -9.89
N PRO A 124 8.27 6.98 -10.64
CA PRO A 124 8.16 7.15 -12.08
C PRO A 124 8.03 8.64 -12.45
N THR A 125 8.50 8.97 -13.66
CA THR A 125 8.52 10.34 -14.20
C THR A 125 7.25 10.72 -14.96
N ALA A 126 6.23 9.84 -14.99
CA ALA A 126 5.01 10.06 -15.75
C ALA A 126 4.06 11.04 -15.03
N LEU A 127 3.32 11.84 -15.79
CA LEU A 127 2.25 12.72 -15.29
C LEU A 127 1.27 11.92 -14.44
N LEU A 128 1.27 12.16 -13.12
CA LEU A 128 0.34 11.52 -12.20
C LEU A 128 -0.94 12.34 -12.08
N HIS A 129 -2.07 11.66 -11.86
CA HIS A 129 -3.34 12.31 -11.57
C HIS A 129 -3.22 13.18 -10.31
N GLY A 130 -3.90 14.33 -10.26
CA GLY A 130 -3.75 15.31 -9.18
C GLY A 130 -4.00 14.77 -7.78
N GLU A 131 -4.87 13.77 -7.63
CA GLU A 131 -5.11 13.07 -6.36
C GLU A 131 -3.91 12.28 -5.85
N LEU A 132 -3.09 11.74 -6.75
CA LEU A 132 -1.83 11.08 -6.39
C LEU A 132 -0.75 12.10 -5.96
N VAL A 133 -0.95 13.38 -6.27
CA VAL A 133 -0.06 14.52 -5.96
C VAL A 133 -0.59 15.36 -4.79
N ARG A 134 -1.79 15.07 -4.26
CA ARG A 134 -2.35 15.80 -3.13
C ARG A 134 -1.50 15.60 -1.87
N GLY A 135 -1.23 16.69 -1.16
CA GLY A 135 -0.58 16.70 0.15
C GLY A 135 0.96 16.62 0.12
N VAL A 136 1.59 16.27 -0.99
CA VAL A 136 3.06 16.25 -1.10
C VAL A 136 3.45 16.71 -2.49
N ARG A 137 4.37 17.68 -2.59
CA ARG A 137 5.01 18.02 -3.87
C ARG A 137 5.79 16.80 -4.36
N MET A 138 5.12 15.93 -5.12
CA MET A 138 5.76 14.84 -5.83
C MET A 138 6.54 15.45 -6.97
N ILE A 139 7.78 15.85 -6.68
CA ILE A 139 8.73 16.20 -7.73
C ILE A 139 9.02 14.89 -8.47
N TYR A 140 8.64 14.83 -9.74
CA TYR A 140 8.92 13.68 -10.60
C TYR A 140 10.39 13.28 -10.51
N GLY A 141 10.66 11.98 -10.47
CA GLY A 141 12.03 11.48 -10.28
C GLY A 141 12.61 11.79 -8.91
N SER A 142 11.79 12.10 -7.90
CA SER A 142 12.23 12.15 -6.50
C SER A 142 12.55 10.74 -5.97
N ARG A 143 13.43 10.71 -4.97
CA ARG A 143 13.85 9.48 -4.30
C ARG A 143 12.75 9.00 -3.37
N ARG A 144 12.50 7.70 -3.35
CA ARG A 144 11.73 7.02 -2.30
C ARG A 144 12.65 6.85 -1.09
N THR A 145 12.21 7.33 0.08
CA THR A 145 12.98 7.28 1.32
C THR A 145 12.08 6.86 2.49
N LYS A 146 12.67 6.45 3.61
CA LYS A 146 11.92 6.05 4.81
C LYS A 146 11.19 7.23 5.43
N GLU A 147 11.84 8.38 5.45
CA GLU A 147 11.28 9.63 5.98
C GLU A 147 10.02 10.05 5.21
N ARG A 148 9.98 9.74 3.91
CA ARG A 148 8.81 10.00 3.08
C ARG A 148 7.67 9.01 3.33
N ASP A 149 7.99 7.73 3.52
CA ASP A 149 7.01 6.75 3.99
C ASP A 149 6.44 7.17 5.35
N ASP A 150 7.27 7.65 6.27
CA ASP A 150 6.85 8.12 7.60
C ASP A 150 5.92 9.34 7.49
N SER A 151 6.22 10.29 6.61
CA SER A 151 5.34 11.44 6.35
C SER A 151 3.97 11.00 5.81
N PHE A 152 3.93 10.07 4.86
CA PHE A 152 2.68 9.51 4.35
C PHE A 152 1.93 8.70 5.40
N LEU A 153 2.66 7.98 6.25
CA LEU A 153 2.10 7.25 7.37
C LEU A 153 1.41 8.23 8.33
N GLU A 154 2.09 9.28 8.80
CA GLU A 154 1.48 10.26 9.72
C GLU A 154 0.25 10.92 9.09
N PHE A 155 0.31 11.31 7.82
CA PHE A 155 -0.83 11.85 7.09
C PHE A 155 -2.02 10.88 7.11
N THR A 156 -1.77 9.60 6.82
CA THR A 156 -2.79 8.56 6.80
C THR A 156 -3.40 8.31 8.16
N LEU A 157 -2.57 8.28 9.20
CA LEU A 157 -3.02 8.05 10.57
C LEU A 157 -3.88 9.23 11.06
N GLY A 158 -3.47 10.47 10.80
CA GLY A 158 -4.27 11.66 11.09
C GLY A 158 -5.63 11.63 10.39
N LYS A 159 -5.65 11.29 9.10
CA LYS A 159 -6.90 11.13 8.33
C LYS A 159 -7.82 10.05 8.94
N LEU A 160 -7.28 8.88 9.30
CA LEU A 160 -8.05 7.82 9.96
C LEU A 160 -8.58 8.24 11.34
N GLN A 161 -7.90 9.16 12.01
CA GLN A 161 -8.32 9.74 13.29
C GLN A 161 -9.35 10.89 13.13
N GLY A 162 -9.68 11.26 11.89
CA GLY A 162 -10.63 12.35 11.60
C GLY A 162 -10.03 13.74 11.71
N GLU A 163 -8.70 13.87 11.65
CA GLU A 163 -8.03 15.18 11.60
C GLU A 163 -8.28 15.82 10.21
N GLU A 164 -8.64 17.11 10.19
CA GLU A 164 -8.82 17.85 8.93
C GLU A 164 -7.49 17.90 8.14
N GLU A 165 -7.57 17.76 6.81
CA GLU A 165 -6.42 17.82 5.89
C GLU A 165 -5.64 19.13 6.08
N THR A 166 -4.65 19.11 6.97
CA THR A 166 -3.68 20.20 7.08
C THR A 166 -2.64 19.94 5.99
N ARG A 167 -2.57 20.83 4.99
CA ARG A 167 -1.59 20.72 3.90
C ARG A 167 -0.18 20.53 4.48
N MET A 168 0.47 19.42 4.14
CA MET A 168 1.89 19.24 4.43
C MET A 168 2.72 20.07 3.45
N ASP A 169 3.13 21.27 3.87
CA ASP A 169 4.19 22.00 3.20
C ASP A 169 5.53 21.39 3.61
N ILE A 170 6.01 20.44 2.81
CA ILE A 170 7.35 19.88 2.95
C ILE A 170 8.26 20.64 1.98
N SER A 171 9.07 21.54 2.54
CA SER A 171 10.09 22.35 1.85
C SER A 171 11.19 21.51 1.22
#